data_AF-A0AAV3YZH3-F1
#
_entry.id   AF-A0AAV3YZH3-F1
#
_cell.length_a   1.000
_cell.length_b   1.000
_cell.length_c   1.000
_cell.angle_alpha   90.00
_cell.angle_beta   90.00
_cell.angle_gamma   90.00
#
_symmetry.space_group_name_H-M   'P 1'
#
loop_
_entity.id
_entity.type
_entity.pdbx_description
1 polymer ?
#
loop_
_entity_poly.entity_id
_entity_poly.type
_entity_poly.pdbx_seq_one_letter_code
_entity_poly.pdbx_strand_id
1 'polypeptide(L)'
;MIQLALRMYHVPEVIQVMLDDYFSGFRMRFSTNDYTTNWVNLEVGIAMGCTISPILFVMAMEVILKAAEGSAGPANLGGGCSMPPLKAFMDDTTIICSKEDETRRMLTCLDVLMSWCRMEFKPKKSHSLSIRKGKVDEAMTFTAGEQQIPTVSQEPVKSLGRWYDSSMKDTRRGAETLELASESLLAINKCGLQGKFKIWCLKFILIPKLLWPLLVYDICPPQ
;
A
#
# COMPACT_ATOMS: atom_id res chain seq x y z
N MET A 1 -21.08 3.21 -0.18
CA MET A 1 -20.04 2.74 -1.12
C MET A 1 -20.12 1.23 -1.36
N ILE A 2 -20.03 0.38 -0.33
CA ILE A 2 -20.05 -1.10 -0.49
C ILE A 2 -21.26 -1.61 -1.29
N GLN A 3 -22.47 -1.15 -0.96
CA GLN A 3 -23.69 -1.51 -1.70
C GLN A 3 -23.70 -1.07 -3.17
N LEU A 4 -22.96 0.00 -3.51
CA LEU A 4 -22.78 0.38 -4.91
C LEU A 4 -21.84 -0.61 -5.61
N ALA A 5 -20.71 -0.96 -4.97
CA ALA A 5 -19.76 -1.91 -5.52
C ALA A 5 -20.39 -3.30 -5.74
N LEU A 6 -21.14 -3.83 -4.76
CA LEU A 6 -21.83 -5.11 -4.91
C LEU A 6 -22.74 -5.15 -6.15
N ARG A 7 -23.48 -4.06 -6.41
CA ARG A 7 -24.33 -3.93 -7.59
C ARG A 7 -23.53 -3.82 -8.89
N MET A 8 -22.44 -3.05 -8.90
CA MET A 8 -21.56 -2.89 -10.08
C MET A 8 -20.86 -4.19 -10.47
N TYR A 9 -20.54 -5.04 -9.51
CA TYR A 9 -19.96 -6.37 -9.76
C TYR A 9 -21.02 -7.46 -9.99
N HIS A 10 -22.30 -7.09 -10.08
CA HIS A 10 -23.41 -8.03 -10.30
C HIS A 10 -23.46 -9.16 -9.26
N VAL A 11 -23.13 -8.85 -8.00
CA VAL A 11 -23.27 -9.81 -6.90
C VAL A 11 -24.74 -10.19 -6.73
N PRO A 12 -25.10 -11.48 -6.63
CA PRO A 12 -26.50 -11.91 -6.45
C PRO A 12 -27.20 -11.21 -5.28
N GLU A 13 -28.46 -10.82 -5.47
CA GLU A 13 -29.26 -10.10 -4.45
C GLU A 13 -29.32 -10.84 -3.11
N VAL A 14 -29.45 -12.18 -3.14
CA VAL A 14 -29.43 -13.02 -1.94
C VAL A 14 -28.14 -12.84 -1.11
N ILE A 15 -26.99 -12.63 -1.77
CA ILE A 15 -25.72 -12.38 -1.08
C ILE A 15 -25.68 -10.95 -0.55
N GLN A 16 -26.21 -9.98 -1.29
CA GLN A 16 -26.29 -8.58 -0.83
C GLN A 16 -27.12 -8.48 0.45
N VAL A 17 -28.30 -9.11 0.49
CA VAL A 17 -29.16 -9.18 1.68
C VAL A 17 -28.45 -9.87 2.84
N MET A 18 -27.80 -11.02 2.59
CA MET A 18 -27.04 -11.71 3.62
C MET A 18 -25.93 -10.83 4.23
N LEU A 19 -25.24 -10.04 3.40
CA LEU A 19 -24.19 -9.11 3.87
C LEU A 19 -24.79 -7.94 4.66
N ASP A 20 -25.91 -7.38 4.21
CA ASP A 20 -26.63 -6.33 4.94
C ASP A 20 -27.09 -6.83 6.32
N ASP A 21 -27.65 -8.04 6.39
CA ASP A 21 -28.05 -8.66 7.65
C ASP A 21 -26.83 -8.90 8.55
N TYR A 22 -25.71 -9.37 7.98
CA TYR A 22 -24.47 -9.61 8.71
C TYR A 22 -23.88 -8.32 9.31
N PHE A 23 -23.85 -7.23 8.55
CA PHE A 23 -23.26 -5.96 9.00
C PHE A 23 -24.22 -5.08 9.81
N SER A 24 -25.53 -5.19 9.61
CA SER A 24 -26.53 -4.37 10.34
C SER A 24 -26.55 -4.63 11.84
N GLY A 25 -26.27 -5.87 12.25
CA GLY A 25 -26.16 -6.27 13.66
C GLY A 25 -24.75 -6.13 14.25
N PHE A 26 -23.78 -5.63 13.48
CA PHE A 26 -22.38 -5.68 13.86
C PHE A 26 -22.07 -4.75 15.04
N ARG A 27 -21.64 -5.34 16.15
CA ARG A 27 -21.26 -4.65 17.37
C ARG A 27 -19.87 -5.05 17.80
N MET A 28 -19.09 -4.06 18.24
CA MET A 28 -17.75 -4.24 18.75
C MET A 28 -17.66 -3.84 20.21
N ARG A 29 -16.71 -4.44 20.90
CA ARG A 29 -16.35 -4.15 22.29
C ARG A 29 -14.86 -4.34 22.45
N PHE A 30 -14.24 -3.51 23.25
CA PHE A 30 -12.81 -3.55 23.53
C PHE A 30 -12.62 -3.93 25.00
N SER A 31 -11.71 -4.86 25.25
CA SER A 31 -11.32 -5.27 26.60
C SER A 31 -9.82 -5.06 26.77
N THR A 32 -9.45 -4.29 27.79
CA THR A 32 -8.09 -4.15 28.28
C THR A 32 -7.98 -4.86 29.64
N ASN A 33 -6.80 -4.85 30.26
CA ASN A 33 -6.63 -5.40 31.61
C ASN A 33 -7.44 -4.62 32.66
N ASP A 34 -7.68 -3.33 32.41
CA ASP A 34 -8.27 -2.42 33.40
C ASP A 34 -9.77 -2.22 33.20
N TYR A 35 -10.28 -2.33 31.97
CA TYR A 35 -11.70 -2.12 31.69
C TYR A 35 -12.18 -2.82 30.42
N THR A 36 -13.50 -2.91 30.31
CA THR A 36 -14.19 -3.35 29.09
C THR A 36 -15.23 -2.31 28.69
N THR A 37 -15.24 -1.93 27.41
CA THR A 37 -16.20 -0.95 26.90
C THR A 37 -17.62 -1.54 26.83
N ASN A 38 -18.61 -0.67 26.76
CA ASN A 38 -19.93 -1.07 26.28
C ASN A 38 -19.86 -1.53 24.81
N TRP A 39 -20.92 -2.19 24.36
CA TRP A 39 -21.07 -2.52 22.94
C TRP A 39 -21.22 -1.22 22.14
N VAL A 40 -20.46 -1.11 21.05
CA VAL A 40 -20.45 0.02 20.12
C VAL A 40 -20.85 -0.48 18.74
N ASN A 41 -21.74 0.25 18.07
CA ASN A 41 -22.14 -0.06 16.69
C ASN A 41 -21.05 0.40 15.72
N LEU A 42 -20.81 -0.38 14.67
CA LEU A 42 -19.91 0.04 13.60
C LEU A 42 -20.70 0.85 12.55
N GLU A 43 -20.60 2.18 12.60
CA GLU A 43 -21.35 3.07 11.69
C GLU A 43 -20.65 3.31 10.35
N VAL A 44 -19.32 3.45 10.37
CA VAL A 44 -18.50 3.75 9.18
C VAL A 44 -17.33 2.78 9.13
N GLY A 45 -17.11 2.19 7.95
CA GLY A 45 -16.01 1.29 7.67
C GLY A 45 -16.41 -0.18 7.69
N ILE A 46 -15.39 -1.03 7.70
CA ILE A 46 -15.49 -2.49 7.70
C ILE A 46 -14.81 -3.05 8.94
N ALA A 47 -15.28 -4.20 9.42
CA ALA A 47 -14.71 -4.83 10.60
C ALA A 47 -13.32 -5.40 10.29
N MET A 48 -12.28 -4.89 10.95
CA MET A 48 -10.93 -5.47 10.87
C MET A 48 -10.92 -6.88 11.50
N GLY A 49 -10.28 -7.83 10.82
CA GLY A 49 -10.26 -9.24 11.22
C GLY A 49 -11.45 -10.08 10.74
N CYS A 50 -12.48 -9.45 10.14
CA CYS A 50 -13.53 -10.18 9.45
C CYS A 50 -13.03 -10.66 8.08
N THR A 51 -13.35 -11.90 7.72
CA THR A 51 -12.85 -12.56 6.50
C THR A 51 -13.38 -11.96 5.20
N ILE A 52 -14.61 -11.44 5.20
CA ILE A 52 -15.20 -10.81 4.00
C ILE A 52 -14.78 -9.35 3.83
N SER A 53 -14.35 -8.68 4.91
CA SER A 53 -13.99 -7.27 4.91
C SER A 53 -12.91 -6.90 3.88
N PRO A 54 -11.77 -7.62 3.74
CA PRO A 54 -10.78 -7.32 2.71
C PRO A 54 -11.34 -7.38 1.29
N ILE A 55 -12.25 -8.32 1.01
CA ILE A 55 -12.85 -8.47 -0.32
C ILE A 55 -13.76 -7.27 -0.62
N LEU A 56 -14.61 -6.89 0.34
CA LEU A 56 -15.50 -5.73 0.19
C LEU A 56 -14.72 -4.42 0.06
N PHE A 57 -13.60 -4.30 0.78
CA PHE A 57 -12.69 -3.17 0.65
C PHE A 57 -12.10 -3.08 -0.76
N VAL A 58 -11.53 -4.19 -1.25
CA VAL A 58 -10.94 -4.25 -2.59
C VAL A 58 -11.98 -3.91 -3.66
N MET A 59 -13.19 -4.46 -3.57
CA MET A 59 -14.29 -4.15 -4.49
C MET A 59 -14.66 -2.66 -4.46
N ALA A 60 -14.78 -2.06 -3.28
CA ALA A 60 -15.10 -0.64 -3.14
C ALA A 60 -13.98 0.26 -3.68
N MET A 61 -12.72 -0.05 -3.33
CA MET A 61 -11.56 0.68 -3.82
C MET A 61 -11.41 0.57 -5.34
N GLU A 62 -11.63 -0.61 -5.93
CA GLU A 62 -11.53 -0.77 -7.39
C GLU A 62 -12.56 0.10 -8.13
N VAL A 63 -13.79 0.22 -7.63
CA VAL A 63 -14.78 1.15 -8.20
C VAL A 63 -14.29 2.60 -8.13
N ILE A 64 -13.71 3.01 -7.01
CA ILE A 64 -13.16 4.37 -6.84
C ILE A 64 -12.01 4.61 -7.81
N LEU A 65 -11.06 3.67 -7.88
CA LEU A 65 -9.89 3.78 -8.75
C LEU A 65 -10.28 3.78 -10.22
N LYS A 66 -11.24 2.95 -10.64
CA LYS A 66 -11.77 2.93 -12.01
C LYS A 66 -12.45 4.23 -12.40
N ALA A 67 -13.19 4.85 -11.48
CA ALA A 67 -13.79 6.15 -11.71
C ALA A 67 -12.72 7.25 -11.89
N ALA A 68 -11.60 7.16 -11.16
CA ALA A 68 -10.50 8.10 -11.26
C ALA A 68 -9.59 7.86 -12.49
N GLU A 69 -9.47 6.62 -12.97
CA GLU A 69 -8.54 6.19 -14.02
C GLU A 69 -8.62 7.05 -15.29
N GLY A 70 -9.82 7.53 -15.65
CA GLY A 70 -10.03 8.41 -16.81
C GLY A 70 -9.39 9.81 -16.70
N SER A 71 -8.87 10.19 -15.52
CA SER A 71 -8.27 11.52 -15.28
C SER A 71 -6.86 11.67 -15.85
N ALA A 72 -6.19 10.55 -16.19
CA ALA A 72 -4.87 10.54 -16.80
C ALA A 72 -4.73 9.41 -17.82
N GLY A 73 -3.89 9.62 -18.83
CA GLY A 73 -3.52 8.55 -19.75
C GLY A 73 -2.48 7.60 -19.15
N PRO A 74 -2.19 6.48 -19.82
CA PRO A 74 -1.07 5.62 -19.46
C PRO A 74 0.24 6.42 -19.39
N ALA A 75 0.98 6.27 -18.29
CA ALA A 75 2.28 6.93 -18.14
C ALA A 75 3.31 6.24 -19.02
N ASN A 76 4.04 7.03 -19.81
CA ASN A 76 5.17 6.53 -20.58
C ASN A 76 6.45 6.61 -19.73
N LEU A 77 7.06 5.46 -19.47
CA LEU A 77 8.30 5.34 -18.69
C LEU A 77 9.57 5.36 -19.57
N GLY A 78 9.41 5.51 -20.88
CA GLY A 78 10.48 5.38 -21.86
C GLY A 78 10.73 3.93 -22.27
N GLY A 79 11.53 3.73 -23.31
CA GLY A 79 11.93 2.38 -23.77
C GLY A 79 10.78 1.49 -24.26
N GLY A 80 9.65 2.09 -24.68
CA GLY A 80 8.44 1.35 -25.08
C GLY A 80 7.61 0.83 -23.90
N CYS A 81 7.99 1.16 -22.65
CA CYS A 81 7.26 0.76 -21.46
C CYS A 81 6.21 1.80 -21.07
N SER A 82 4.98 1.35 -20.88
CA SER A 82 3.88 2.19 -20.36
C SER A 82 3.20 1.50 -19.19
N MET A 83 2.81 2.29 -18.19
CA MET A 83 2.12 1.81 -17.00
C MET A 83 0.75 2.49 -16.85
N PRO A 84 -0.23 1.79 -16.26
CA PRO A 84 -1.50 2.41 -15.89
C PRO A 84 -1.25 3.56 -14.91
N PRO A 85 -2.08 4.62 -14.95
CA PRO A 85 -1.87 5.81 -14.15
C PRO A 85 -2.14 5.60 -12.66
N LEU A 86 -2.87 4.54 -12.32
CA LEU A 86 -3.18 4.14 -10.96
C LEU A 86 -2.75 2.71 -10.70
N LYS A 87 -2.17 2.50 -9.53
CA LYS A 87 -1.96 1.19 -8.94
C LYS A 87 -2.34 1.28 -7.47
N ALA A 88 -2.85 0.20 -6.90
CA ALA A 88 -3.13 0.17 -5.48
C ALA A 88 -2.80 -1.18 -4.88
N PHE A 89 -2.47 -1.17 -3.60
CA PHE A 89 -2.41 -2.33 -2.73
C PHE A 89 -3.13 -1.98 -1.43
N MET A 90 -4.35 -2.48 -1.27
CA MET A 90 -5.24 -2.05 -0.21
C MET A 90 -5.40 -0.51 -0.21
N ASP A 91 -5.09 0.17 0.89
CA ASP A 91 -5.17 1.64 1.03
C ASP A 91 -3.97 2.37 0.39
N ASP A 92 -2.85 1.69 0.17
CA ASP A 92 -1.68 2.26 -0.50
C ASP A 92 -1.97 2.44 -2.00
N THR A 93 -2.21 3.68 -2.41
CA THR A 93 -2.44 4.05 -3.81
C THR A 93 -1.23 4.78 -4.39
N THR A 94 -0.78 4.35 -5.57
CA THR A 94 0.31 4.96 -6.34
C THR A 94 -0.23 5.58 -7.61
N ILE A 95 0.04 6.88 -7.79
CA ILE A 95 -0.27 7.62 -9.02
C ILE A 95 1.02 7.72 -9.85
N ILE A 96 0.94 7.36 -11.12
CA ILE A 96 2.05 7.48 -12.07
C ILE A 96 1.54 8.26 -13.27
N CYS A 97 2.06 9.45 -13.53
CA CYS A 97 1.65 10.26 -14.68
C CYS A 97 2.88 10.83 -15.39
N SER A 98 2.76 11.11 -16.69
CA SER A 98 3.85 11.70 -17.48
C SER A 98 3.90 13.22 -17.38
N LYS A 99 2.81 13.86 -16.93
CA LYS A 99 2.69 15.32 -16.83
C LYS A 99 2.17 15.75 -15.47
N GLU A 100 2.63 16.90 -15.02
CA GLU A 100 2.19 17.54 -13.78
C GLU A 100 0.68 17.79 -13.74
N ASP A 101 0.12 18.35 -14.82
CA ASP A 101 -1.32 18.65 -14.90
C ASP A 101 -2.21 17.41 -14.82
N GLU A 102 -1.72 16.26 -15.28
CA GLU A 102 -2.41 14.97 -15.17
C GLU A 102 -2.40 14.49 -13.72
N THR A 103 -1.25 14.58 -13.04
CA THR A 103 -1.13 14.25 -11.61
C THR A 103 -2.06 15.12 -10.76
N ARG A 104 -2.09 16.44 -10.99
CA ARG A 104 -2.96 17.37 -10.24
C ARG A 104 -4.43 17.03 -10.44
N ARG A 105 -4.86 16.80 -11.69
CA ARG A 105 -6.24 16.38 -12.00
C ARG A 105 -6.61 15.05 -11.34
N MET A 106 -5.71 14.07 -11.38
CA MET A 106 -5.92 12.77 -10.74
C MET A 106 -6.08 12.91 -9.22
N LEU A 107 -5.21 13.68 -8.56
CA LEU A 107 -5.31 13.95 -7.12
C LEU A 107 -6.64 14.62 -6.76
N THR A 108 -7.05 15.66 -7.48
CA THR A 108 -8.34 16.33 -7.25
C THR A 108 -9.53 15.37 -7.46
N CYS A 109 -9.49 14.54 -8.50
CA CYS A 109 -10.54 13.55 -8.74
C CYS A 109 -10.63 12.54 -7.60
N LEU A 110 -9.49 12.00 -7.16
CA LEU A 110 -9.42 11.06 -6.05
C LEU A 110 -9.90 11.69 -4.74
N ASP A 111 -9.51 12.93 -4.43
CA ASP A 111 -9.98 13.64 -3.23
C ASP A 111 -11.51 13.76 -3.20
N VAL A 112 -12.13 14.11 -4.34
CA VAL A 112 -13.60 14.15 -4.46
C VAL A 112 -14.19 12.77 -4.22
N LEU A 113 -13.70 11.73 -4.90
CA LEU A 113 -14.24 10.38 -4.78
C LEU A 113 -14.08 9.80 -3.36
N MET A 114 -12.95 10.04 -2.71
CA MET A 114 -12.70 9.60 -1.34
C MET A 114 -13.63 10.31 -0.36
N SER A 115 -13.82 11.62 -0.52
CA SER A 115 -14.78 12.40 0.28
C SER A 115 -16.21 11.84 0.16
N TRP A 116 -16.67 11.51 -1.05
CA TRP A 116 -17.96 10.85 -1.28
C TRP A 116 -18.08 9.50 -0.56
N CYS A 117 -16.96 8.79 -0.42
CA CYS A 117 -16.89 7.51 0.28
C CYS A 117 -16.68 7.65 1.79
N ARG A 118 -16.62 8.87 2.34
CA ARG A 118 -16.28 9.17 3.74
C ARG A 118 -14.90 8.62 4.13
N MET A 119 -13.97 8.65 3.18
CA MET A 119 -12.57 8.31 3.39
C MET A 119 -11.71 9.54 3.14
N GLU A 120 -10.50 9.54 3.69
CA GLU A 120 -9.56 10.65 3.57
C GLU A 120 -8.16 10.09 3.38
N PHE A 121 -7.41 10.64 2.42
CA PHE A 121 -5.98 10.37 2.35
C PHE A 121 -5.27 10.99 3.55
N LYS A 122 -4.07 10.49 3.86
CA LYS A 122 -3.21 11.08 4.90
C LYS A 122 -2.00 11.72 4.21
N PRO A 123 -2.05 13.01 3.85
CA PRO A 123 -1.00 13.64 3.05
C PRO A 123 0.39 13.54 3.69
N LYS A 124 0.48 13.61 5.01
CA LYS A 124 1.73 13.41 5.78
C LYS A 124 2.33 11.99 5.69
N LYS A 125 1.55 11.00 5.28
CA LYS A 125 2.02 9.62 5.03
C LYS A 125 2.23 9.34 3.55
N SER A 126 1.65 10.18 2.68
CA SER A 126 1.87 10.14 1.23
C SER A 126 3.19 10.80 0.87
N HIS A 127 3.79 10.40 -0.24
CA HIS A 127 5.05 10.99 -0.70
C HIS A 127 5.02 11.18 -2.22
N SER A 128 5.68 12.23 -2.70
CA SER A 128 5.74 12.55 -4.12
C SER A 128 7.17 12.50 -4.66
N LEU A 129 7.31 12.04 -5.90
CA LEU A 129 8.56 12.01 -6.64
C LEU A 129 8.31 12.53 -8.05
N SER A 130 9.04 13.58 -8.42
CA SER A 130 8.98 14.19 -9.75
C SER A 130 10.34 14.05 -10.43
N ILE A 131 10.34 13.64 -11.69
CA ILE A 131 11.57 13.45 -12.47
C ILE A 131 11.46 14.29 -13.74
N ARG A 132 12.42 15.19 -13.96
CA ARG A 132 12.52 16.04 -15.15
C ARG A 132 13.90 15.85 -15.78
N LYS A 133 13.93 15.46 -17.05
CA LYS A 133 15.19 15.22 -17.82
C LYS A 133 16.16 14.29 -17.08
N GLY A 134 15.64 13.22 -16.46
CA GLY A 134 16.44 12.21 -15.76
C GLY A 134 16.99 12.64 -14.40
N LYS A 135 16.57 13.80 -13.87
CA LYS A 135 16.93 14.28 -12.53
C LYS A 135 15.68 14.48 -11.68
N VAL A 136 15.82 14.29 -10.37
CA VAL A 136 14.75 14.59 -9.41
C VAL A 136 14.48 16.11 -9.42
N ASP A 137 13.22 16.48 -9.55
CA ASP A 137 12.72 17.86 -9.55
C ASP A 137 12.12 18.18 -8.18
N GLU A 138 12.95 18.68 -7.26
CA GLU A 138 12.57 18.91 -5.86
C GLU A 138 11.62 20.10 -5.65
N ALA A 139 11.57 21.01 -6.63
CA ALA A 139 10.67 22.16 -6.60
C ALA A 139 9.22 21.77 -6.91
N MET A 140 9.04 20.60 -7.55
CA MET A 140 7.72 20.12 -7.93
C MET A 140 6.98 19.53 -6.73
N THR A 141 5.85 20.14 -6.38
CA THR A 141 5.07 19.78 -5.19
C THR A 141 3.60 19.58 -5.53
N PHE A 142 2.98 18.67 -4.80
CA PHE A 142 1.57 18.31 -4.96
C PHE A 142 0.84 18.44 -3.61
N THR A 143 -0.47 18.58 -3.70
CA THR A 143 -1.36 18.68 -2.54
C THR A 143 -2.43 17.60 -2.65
N ALA A 144 -2.86 17.09 -1.50
CA ALA A 144 -4.07 16.27 -1.37
C ALA A 144 -4.97 16.96 -0.33
N GLY A 145 -6.17 17.34 -0.75
CA GLY A 145 -6.99 18.32 -0.05
C GLY A 145 -6.26 19.65 0.13
N GLU A 146 -6.20 20.14 1.37
CA GLU A 146 -5.55 21.40 1.73
C GLU A 146 -4.09 21.24 2.19
N GLN A 147 -3.56 20.01 2.24
CA GLN A 147 -2.22 19.74 2.76
C GLN A 147 -1.24 19.37 1.64
N GLN A 148 -0.01 19.85 1.78
CA GLN A 148 1.10 19.49 0.90
C GLN A 148 1.58 18.07 1.18
N ILE A 149 1.83 17.32 0.10
CA ILE A 149 2.46 16.00 0.15
C ILE A 149 3.98 16.19 0.20
N PRO A 150 4.70 15.63 1.20
CA PRO A 150 6.15 15.71 1.26
C PRO A 150 6.80 15.05 0.05
N THR A 151 7.97 15.53 -0.35
CA THR A 151 8.74 14.91 -1.43
C THR A 151 9.65 13.82 -0.88
N VAL A 152 9.96 12.82 -1.71
CA VAL A 152 10.90 11.74 -1.34
C VAL A 152 12.30 12.28 -1.03
N SER A 153 12.68 13.46 -1.56
CA SER A 153 13.92 14.15 -1.20
C SER A 153 13.92 14.72 0.21
N GLN A 154 12.76 15.17 0.70
CA GLN A 154 12.63 15.67 2.07
C GLN A 154 12.63 14.52 3.06
N GLU A 155 11.82 13.50 2.79
CA GLU A 155 11.63 12.34 3.66
C GLU A 155 11.60 11.05 2.81
N PRO A 156 12.57 10.13 2.97
CA PRO A 156 12.54 8.84 2.31
C PRO A 156 11.31 8.04 2.72
N VAL A 157 10.72 7.32 1.77
CA VAL A 157 9.49 6.54 1.99
C VAL A 157 9.72 5.06 1.76
N LYS A 158 9.08 4.23 2.59
CA LYS A 158 9.01 2.78 2.37
C LYS A 158 7.63 2.42 1.85
N SER A 159 7.55 1.91 0.62
CA SER A 159 6.31 1.43 0.00
C SER A 159 6.46 -0.04 -0.37
N LEU A 160 5.52 -0.88 0.11
CA LEU A 160 5.52 -2.34 -0.07
C LEU A 160 6.89 -2.99 0.20
N GLY A 161 7.58 -2.55 1.25
CA GLY A 161 8.90 -3.09 1.60
C GLY A 161 10.08 -2.48 0.86
N ARG A 162 9.87 -1.75 -0.24
CA ARG A 162 10.92 -1.02 -0.99
C ARG A 162 11.10 0.38 -0.43
N TRP A 163 12.35 0.76 -0.16
CA TRP A 163 12.72 2.14 0.14
C TRP A 163 12.89 2.94 -1.14
N TYR A 164 12.38 4.17 -1.12
CA TYR A 164 12.60 5.18 -2.14
C TYR A 164 13.22 6.40 -1.46
N ASP A 165 14.33 6.87 -2.02
CA ASP A 165 15.03 8.08 -1.58
C ASP A 165 15.46 8.89 -2.82
N SER A 166 15.99 10.10 -2.60
CA SER A 166 16.44 10.98 -3.69
C SER A 166 17.57 10.42 -4.54
N SER A 167 18.31 9.41 -4.06
CA SER A 167 19.40 8.80 -4.81
C SER A 167 18.87 7.90 -5.93
N MET A 168 17.66 7.34 -5.77
CA MET A 168 17.04 6.37 -6.67
C MET A 168 17.94 5.17 -6.99
N LYS A 169 18.89 4.85 -6.09
CA LYS A 169 19.88 3.78 -6.25
C LYS A 169 19.68 2.71 -5.20
N ASP A 170 19.71 1.45 -5.64
CA ASP A 170 19.60 0.30 -4.75
C ASP A 170 20.94 -0.19 -4.18
N THR A 171 22.06 0.51 -4.47
CA THR A 171 23.42 0.06 -4.11
C THR A 171 23.59 -0.22 -2.62
N ARG A 172 22.96 0.58 -1.75
CA ARG A 172 23.00 0.37 -0.29
C ARG A 172 22.20 -0.85 0.16
N ARG A 173 21.19 -1.25 -0.61
CA ARG A 173 20.25 -2.33 -0.27
C ARG A 173 20.92 -3.70 -0.33
N GLY A 174 21.90 -3.87 -1.21
CA GLY A 174 22.73 -5.07 -1.27
C GLY A 174 23.51 -5.31 0.02
N ALA A 175 24.17 -4.27 0.54
CA ALA A 175 24.90 -4.33 1.81
C ALA A 175 23.99 -4.63 2.99
N GLU A 176 22.83 -3.97 3.09
CA GLU A 176 21.83 -4.23 4.13
C GLU A 176 21.27 -5.65 4.07
N THR A 177 21.06 -6.19 2.87
CA THR A 177 20.58 -7.58 2.68
C THR A 177 21.64 -8.59 3.14
N LEU A 178 22.92 -8.31 2.88
CA LEU A 178 24.04 -9.13 3.34
C LEU A 178 24.19 -9.10 4.87
N GLU A 179 24.05 -7.91 5.46
CA GLU A 179 24.06 -7.72 6.92
C GLU A 179 22.91 -8.50 7.56
N LEU A 180 21.70 -8.35 7.03
CA LEU A 180 20.51 -9.10 7.47
C LEU A 180 20.72 -10.61 7.41
N ALA A 181 21.30 -11.11 6.32
CA ALA A 181 21.61 -12.53 6.16
C ALA A 181 22.62 -12.99 7.23
N SER A 182 23.68 -12.23 7.44
CA SER A 182 24.75 -12.54 8.38
C SER A 182 24.24 -12.57 9.82
N GLU A 183 23.52 -11.53 10.25
CA GLU A 183 22.93 -11.45 11.58
C GLU A 183 21.94 -12.57 11.84
N SER A 184 21.08 -12.87 10.85
CA SER A 184 20.06 -13.92 10.99
C SER A 184 20.70 -15.32 11.05
N LEU A 185 21.74 -15.58 10.26
CA LEU A 185 22.50 -16.84 10.34
C LEU A 185 23.20 -16.98 11.70
N LEU A 186 23.81 -15.91 12.22
CA LEU A 186 24.41 -15.91 13.54
C LEU A 186 23.37 -16.16 14.64
N ALA A 187 22.18 -15.57 14.53
CA ALA A 187 21.08 -15.80 15.47
C ALA A 187 20.60 -17.27 15.44
N ILE A 188 20.42 -17.85 14.25
CA ILE A 188 20.08 -19.27 14.08
C ILE A 188 21.18 -20.16 14.64
N ASN A 189 22.45 -19.83 14.41
CA ASN A 189 23.56 -20.62 14.94
C ASN A 189 23.64 -20.57 16.48
N LYS A 190 23.39 -19.39 17.08
CA LYS A 190 23.44 -19.18 18.53
C LYS A 190 22.20 -19.68 19.27
N CYS A 191 21.07 -19.90 18.60
CA CYS A 191 19.87 -20.36 19.28
C CYS A 191 20.06 -21.79 19.85
N GLY A 192 19.40 -22.07 20.98
CA GLY A 192 19.47 -23.36 21.67
C GLY A 192 18.70 -24.50 21.00
N LEU A 193 18.25 -24.30 19.75
CA LEU A 193 17.51 -25.31 19.00
C LEU A 193 18.44 -26.46 18.53
N GLN A 194 17.89 -27.66 18.43
CA GLN A 194 18.59 -28.80 17.83
C GLN A 194 18.89 -28.53 16.35
N GLY A 195 19.94 -29.15 15.80
CA GLY A 195 20.39 -28.92 14.43
C GLY A 195 19.30 -29.04 13.36
N LYS A 196 18.41 -30.04 13.47
CA LYS A 196 17.25 -30.20 12.56
C LYS A 196 16.33 -28.98 12.54
N PHE A 197 16.11 -28.34 13.69
CA PHE A 197 15.27 -27.15 13.81
C PHE A 197 16.01 -25.89 13.34
N LYS A 198 17.34 -25.83 13.46
CA LYS A 198 18.14 -24.75 12.84
C LYS A 198 18.04 -24.78 11.31
N ILE A 199 18.14 -25.97 10.71
CA ILE A 199 17.93 -26.16 9.27
C ILE A 199 16.50 -25.77 8.88
N TRP A 200 15.52 -26.13 9.71
CA TRP A 200 14.12 -25.72 9.51
C TRP A 200 13.98 -24.19 9.52
N CYS A 201 14.57 -23.49 10.50
CA CYS A 201 14.58 -22.02 10.55
C CYS A 201 15.26 -21.41 9.32
N LEU A 202 16.39 -21.96 8.88
CA LEU A 202 17.05 -21.51 7.66
C LEU A 202 16.11 -21.58 6.46
N LYS A 203 15.45 -22.74 6.26
CA LYS A 203 14.59 -23.00 5.11
C LYS A 203 13.29 -22.20 5.11
N PHE A 204 12.62 -22.13 6.26
CA PHE A 204 11.24 -21.62 6.34
C PHE A 204 11.13 -20.22 6.94
N ILE A 205 12.20 -19.68 7.53
CA ILE A 205 12.22 -18.32 8.07
C ILE A 205 13.21 -17.46 7.30
N LEU A 206 14.49 -17.84 7.28
CA LEU A 206 15.53 -16.97 6.74
C LEU A 206 15.46 -16.85 5.21
N ILE A 207 15.37 -17.97 4.48
CA ILE A 207 15.29 -17.92 3.01
C ILE A 207 14.10 -17.06 2.54
N PRO A 208 12.85 -17.26 3.01
CA PRO A 208 11.74 -16.38 2.64
C PRO A 208 11.98 -14.91 2.98
N LYS A 209 12.58 -14.64 4.14
CA LYS A 209 12.91 -13.27 4.57
C LYS A 209 13.92 -12.59 3.65
N LEU A 210 14.92 -13.33 3.14
CA LEU A 210 15.91 -12.81 2.18
C LEU A 210 15.38 -12.76 0.76
N LEU A 211 14.44 -13.63 0.40
CA LEU A 211 13.86 -13.62 -0.94
C LEU A 211 13.10 -12.32 -1.22
N TRP A 212 12.43 -11.74 -0.21
CA TRP A 212 11.69 -10.49 -0.37
C TRP A 212 12.55 -9.31 -0.87
N PRO A 213 13.65 -8.90 -0.19
CA PRO A 213 14.50 -7.82 -0.70
C PRO A 213 15.12 -8.16 -2.06
N LEU A 214 15.45 -9.44 -2.33
CA LEU A 214 15.98 -9.87 -3.62
C LEU A 214 14.95 -9.77 -4.77
N LEU A 215 13.65 -9.86 -4.47
CA LEU A 215 12.58 -9.71 -5.46
C LEU A 215 12.24 -8.24 -5.73
N VAL A 216 12.45 -7.37 -4.75
CA VAL A 216 11.93 -6.00 -4.76
C VAL A 216 12.99 -4.96 -5.15
N TYR A 217 14.27 -5.24 -4.90
CA TYR A 217 15.40 -4.37 -5.23
C TYR A 217 16.23 -4.90 -6.40
N ASP A 218 16.82 -3.99 -7.15
CA ASP A 218 17.79 -4.29 -8.19
C ASP A 218 19.19 -4.45 -7.57
N ILE A 219 19.45 -5.62 -6.99
CA ILE A 219 20.73 -5.94 -6.34
C ILE A 219 21.71 -6.49 -7.39
N CYS A 220 22.61 -5.63 -7.87
CA CYS A 220 23.75 -6.06 -8.68
C CYS A 220 24.86 -6.67 -7.80
N PRO A 221 25.53 -7.74 -8.24
CA PRO A 221 26.75 -8.20 -7.59
C PRO A 221 27.83 -7.10 -7.65
N PRO A 222 28.69 -6.98 -6.62
CA PRO A 222 29.80 -6.03 -6.65
C PRO A 222 30.70 -6.33 -7.86
N GLN A 223 31.07 -5.27 -8.59
CA GLN A 223 32.08 -5.32 -9.66
C GLN A 223 33.48 -5.54 -9.08
#